data_AF-A0A8I0K8L3-F1
#
_entry.id   AF-A0A8I0K8L3-F1
#
_cell.length_a   1.000
_cell.length_b   1.000
_cell.length_c   1.000
_cell.angle_alpha   90.00
_cell.angle_beta   90.00
_cell.angle_gamma   90.00
#
_symmetry.space_group_name_H-M   'P 1'
#
loop_
_entity.id
_entity.type
_entity.pdbx_description
1 polymer ?
#
loop_
_entity_poly.entity_id
_entity_poly.type
_entity_poly.pdbx_seq_one_letter_code
_entity_poly.pdbx_strand_id
1 'polypeptide(L)'
;IGFNGITNNGYTVRSNYWFDMGTYDPDFGENPARLYYSVAYRLSDNSGPDNPYYKGQNMTNNSNGYQRLGMYINQNTKQVGFIVNGVDQGYQSTLPAPLENISFSVSSAISIDAEQLFGQELSNELITDRNALQFNYPQGT
;
A
#
# COMPACT_ATOMS: atom_id res chain seq x y z
N ILE A 1 2.73 -1.12 -3.50
CA ILE A 1 3.15 -2.20 -2.55
C ILE A 1 1.94 -3.08 -2.28
N GLY A 2 2.06 -4.39 -2.46
CA GLY A 2 1.02 -5.36 -2.19
C GLY A 2 1.42 -6.28 -1.03
N PHE A 3 0.43 -6.72 -0.26
CA PHE A 3 0.53 -7.74 0.76
C PHE A 3 -0.53 -8.80 0.49
N ASN A 4 -0.17 -10.07 0.58
CA ASN A 4 -1.10 -11.19 0.54
C ASN A 4 -0.79 -12.17 1.66
N GLY A 5 -1.82 -12.76 2.25
CA GLY A 5 -1.66 -13.82 3.24
C GLY A 5 -2.90 -14.67 3.38
N ILE A 6 -2.78 -15.77 4.11
CA ILE A 6 -3.88 -16.68 4.42
C ILE A 6 -4.01 -16.76 5.95
N THR A 7 -5.25 -16.68 6.43
CA THR A 7 -5.57 -16.89 7.84
C THR A 7 -5.71 -18.36 8.20
N ASN A 8 -5.56 -18.70 9.48
CA ASN A 8 -5.68 -20.08 9.97
C ASN A 8 -7.08 -20.72 9.83
N ASN A 9 -8.08 -19.94 9.40
CA ASN A 9 -9.42 -20.41 9.08
C ASN A 9 -9.75 -20.26 7.58
N GLY A 10 -8.72 -20.14 6.73
CA GLY A 10 -8.85 -20.26 5.28
C GLY A 10 -9.29 -18.99 4.54
N TYR A 11 -9.13 -17.80 5.11
CA TYR A 11 -9.37 -16.54 4.37
C TYR A 11 -8.10 -16.06 3.69
N THR A 12 -8.20 -15.70 2.42
CA THR A 12 -7.18 -14.92 1.73
C THR A 12 -7.35 -13.45 2.08
N VAL A 13 -6.28 -12.83 2.55
CA VAL A 13 -6.17 -11.40 2.85
C VAL A 13 -5.31 -10.74 1.78
N ARG A 14 -5.78 -9.62 1.24
CA ARG A 14 -5.07 -8.83 0.24
C ARG A 14 -5.03 -7.38 0.70
N SER A 15 -3.88 -6.76 0.65
CA SER A 15 -3.71 -5.34 0.94
C SER A 15 -2.85 -4.68 -0.14
N ASN A 16 -3.12 -3.41 -0.37
CA ASN A 16 -2.40 -2.63 -1.35
C ASN A 16 -2.15 -1.21 -0.83
N TYR A 17 -0.99 -0.68 -1.16
CA TYR A 17 -0.68 0.74 -1.26
C TYR A 17 -0.42 1.06 -2.74
N TRP A 18 -1.13 2.05 -3.24
CA TRP A 18 -0.98 2.62 -4.57
C TRP A 18 -0.71 4.10 -4.45
N PHE A 19 0.39 4.56 -5.03
CA PHE A 19 0.76 5.97 -5.07
C PHE A 19 1.02 6.36 -6.51
N ASP A 20 0.41 7.45 -6.93
CA ASP A 20 0.59 8.04 -8.26
C ASP A 20 0.81 9.56 -8.14
N MET A 21 1.68 10.07 -9.00
CA MET A 21 2.02 11.49 -9.13
C MET A 21 2.24 11.83 -10.61
N GLY A 22 2.15 13.12 -10.96
CA GLY A 22 2.40 13.58 -12.33
C GLY A 22 1.40 13.07 -13.36
N THR A 23 0.21 12.64 -12.93
CA THR A 23 -0.88 12.26 -13.84
C THR A 23 -1.47 13.53 -14.42
N TYR A 24 -1.69 13.57 -15.73
CA TYR A 24 -2.15 14.76 -16.44
C TYR A 24 -3.54 14.55 -17.02
N ASP A 25 -4.41 15.54 -16.83
CA ASP A 25 -5.71 15.62 -17.45
C ASP A 25 -5.69 16.72 -18.54
N PRO A 26 -6.07 16.44 -19.80
CA PRO A 26 -6.05 17.42 -20.87
C PRO A 26 -6.89 18.67 -20.62
N ASP A 27 -7.98 18.52 -19.85
CA ASP A 27 -8.94 19.59 -19.59
C ASP A 27 -8.63 20.34 -18.28
N PHE A 28 -7.94 19.69 -17.33
CA PHE A 28 -7.75 20.20 -15.96
C PHE A 28 -6.28 20.36 -15.52
N GLY A 29 -5.31 19.93 -16.33
CA GLY A 29 -3.89 20.02 -16.04
C GLY A 29 -3.37 18.89 -15.15
N GLU A 30 -2.27 19.14 -14.43
CA GLU A 30 -1.65 18.13 -13.56
C GLU A 30 -2.56 17.81 -12.35
N ASN A 31 -2.89 16.53 -12.18
CA ASN A 31 -3.63 16.04 -11.04
C ASN A 31 -2.73 16.04 -9.79
N PRO A 32 -3.28 16.38 -8.61
CA PRO A 32 -2.53 16.27 -7.37
C PRO A 32 -2.14 14.81 -7.14
N ALA A 33 -0.93 14.58 -6.62
CA ALA A 33 -0.48 13.24 -6.24
C ALA A 33 -1.49 12.57 -5.29
N ARG A 34 -1.74 11.28 -5.46
CA ARG A 34 -2.75 10.54 -4.72
C ARG A 34 -2.15 9.30 -4.08
N LEU A 35 -2.69 8.96 -2.92
CA LEU A 35 -2.40 7.71 -2.23
C LEU A 35 -3.71 6.97 -2.00
N TYR A 36 -3.74 5.71 -2.42
CA TYR A 36 -4.78 4.76 -2.09
C TYR A 36 -4.18 3.64 -1.28
N TYR A 37 -4.89 3.22 -0.24
CA TYR A 37 -4.52 2.05 0.52
C TYR A 37 -5.74 1.26 0.98
N SER A 38 -5.53 -0.04 1.12
CA SER A 38 -6.62 -0.97 1.36
C SER A 38 -6.20 -2.24 2.06
N VAL A 39 -7.16 -2.90 2.69
CA VAL A 39 -7.08 -4.29 3.09
C VAL A 39 -8.44 -4.93 2.89
N ALA A 40 -8.49 -6.09 2.26
CA ALA A 40 -9.69 -6.86 2.02
C ALA A 40 -9.43 -8.33 2.30
N TYR A 41 -10.47 -9.06 2.69
CA TYR A 41 -10.39 -10.50 2.87
C TYR A 41 -11.65 -11.21 2.39
N ARG A 42 -11.45 -12.47 1.96
CA ARG A 42 -12.48 -13.40 1.49
C ARG A 42 -12.02 -14.84 1.75
N LEU A 43 -12.95 -15.78 1.84
CA LEU A 43 -12.61 -17.21 1.82
C LEU A 43 -11.75 -17.56 0.60
N SER A 44 -10.74 -18.41 0.81
CA SER A 44 -9.71 -18.70 -0.21
C SER A 44 -10.23 -19.52 -1.38
N ASP A 45 -11.37 -20.21 -1.20
CA ASP A 45 -12.12 -20.88 -2.26
C ASP A 45 -12.96 -19.91 -3.11
N ASN A 46 -12.86 -18.60 -2.84
CA ASN A 46 -13.66 -17.53 -3.43
C ASN A 46 -15.17 -17.67 -3.17
N SER A 47 -15.57 -18.39 -2.13
CA SER A 47 -16.94 -18.32 -1.63
C SER A 47 -17.15 -17.05 -0.77
N GLY A 48 -18.41 -16.66 -0.56
CA GLY A 48 -18.78 -15.54 0.31
C GLY A 48 -18.42 -14.14 -0.22
N PRO A 49 -18.76 -13.09 0.55
CA PRO A 49 -18.52 -11.69 0.17
C PRO A 49 -17.08 -11.25 0.45
N ASP A 50 -16.62 -10.26 -0.31
CA ASP A 50 -15.41 -9.50 0.03
C ASP A 50 -15.70 -8.56 1.21
N ASN A 51 -14.73 -8.44 2.14
CA ASN A 51 -14.82 -7.53 3.28
C ASN A 51 -13.71 -6.49 3.21
N PRO A 52 -13.92 -5.38 2.50
CA PRO A 52 -12.87 -4.43 2.27
C PRO A 52 -12.88 -3.22 3.22
N TYR A 53 -11.69 -2.72 3.47
CA TYR A 53 -11.43 -1.34 3.86
C TYR A 53 -10.64 -0.66 2.74
N TYR A 54 -11.10 0.52 2.32
CA TYR A 54 -10.44 1.36 1.31
C TYR A 54 -10.33 2.79 1.82
N LYS A 55 -9.18 3.44 1.58
CA LYS A 55 -9.02 4.86 1.77
C LYS A 55 -8.18 5.46 0.65
N GLY A 56 -8.68 6.53 0.05
CA GLY A 56 -7.97 7.36 -0.90
C GLY A 56 -7.80 8.77 -0.34
N GLN A 57 -6.67 9.41 -0.61
CA GLN A 57 -6.42 10.79 -0.23
C GLN A 57 -5.49 11.50 -1.21
N ASN A 58 -5.71 12.80 -1.37
CA ASN A 58 -4.74 13.67 -2.02
C ASN A 58 -3.55 13.88 -1.09
N MET A 59 -2.37 13.89 -1.68
CA MET A 59 -1.11 14.08 -0.96
C MET A 59 -0.80 15.56 -0.91
N THR A 60 -1.00 16.18 0.25
CA THR A 60 -0.69 17.60 0.48
C THR A 60 0.72 17.80 1.04
N ASN A 61 1.32 16.75 1.63
CA ASN A 61 2.68 16.74 2.17
C ASN A 61 3.52 15.69 1.44
N ASN A 62 4.79 16.01 1.17
CA ASN A 62 5.74 15.15 0.44
C ASN A 62 5.22 14.69 -0.94
N SER A 63 4.34 15.44 -1.60
CA SER A 63 3.77 15.06 -2.90
C SER A 63 4.84 14.76 -3.95
N ASN A 64 5.96 15.47 -3.91
CA ASN A 64 7.10 15.32 -4.84
C ASN A 64 8.30 14.61 -4.21
N GLY A 65 8.12 13.96 -3.05
CA GLY A 65 9.19 13.32 -2.28
C GLY A 65 8.98 11.82 -2.07
N TYR A 66 9.91 11.21 -1.34
CA TYR A 66 9.78 9.81 -0.95
C TYR A 66 8.59 9.60 -0.01
N GLN A 67 7.75 8.61 -0.34
CA GLN A 67 6.67 8.18 0.54
C GLN A 67 7.18 7.16 1.55
N ARG A 68 6.76 7.30 2.81
CA ARG A 68 7.01 6.31 3.88
C ARG A 68 5.68 5.65 4.23
N LEU A 69 5.44 4.49 3.63
CA LEU A 69 4.18 3.75 3.76
C LEU A 69 4.42 2.50 4.59
N GLY A 70 3.49 2.17 5.49
CA GLY A 70 3.63 0.98 6.34
C GLY A 70 2.29 0.43 6.78
N MET A 71 2.18 -0.87 6.87
CA MET A 71 1.03 -1.55 7.47
C MET A 71 1.53 -2.36 8.67
N TYR A 72 0.73 -2.41 9.72
CA TYR A 72 1.00 -3.25 10.89
C TYR A 72 -0.24 -4.05 11.27
N ILE A 73 -0.02 -5.25 11.78
CA ILE A 73 -1.08 -6.21 12.10
C ILE A 73 -0.84 -6.70 13.52
N ASN A 74 -1.80 -6.47 14.40
CA ASN A 74 -1.83 -7.11 15.71
C ASN A 74 -2.49 -8.49 15.54
N GLN A 75 -1.71 -9.57 15.55
CA GLN A 75 -2.23 -10.93 15.36
C GLN A 75 -3.18 -11.38 16.48
N ASN A 76 -3.04 -10.84 17.70
CA ASN A 76 -3.89 -11.20 18.85
C ASN A 76 -5.28 -10.56 18.73
N THR A 77 -5.32 -9.25 18.52
CA THR A 77 -6.60 -8.53 18.36
C THR A 77 -7.16 -8.64 16.94
N LYS A 78 -6.33 -9.10 15.99
CA LYS A 78 -6.59 -9.20 14.54
C LYS A 78 -6.76 -7.84 13.85
N GLN A 79 -6.36 -6.76 14.52
CA GLN A 79 -6.55 -5.42 13.99
C GLN A 79 -5.42 -5.05 13.01
N VAL A 80 -5.78 -4.34 11.95
CA VAL A 80 -4.88 -3.87 10.89
C VAL A 80 -4.82 -2.35 10.95
N GLY A 81 -3.61 -1.82 11.05
CA GLY A 81 -3.34 -0.38 11.05
C GLY A 81 -2.41 0.04 9.91
N PHE A 82 -2.46 1.32 9.60
CA PHE A 82 -1.74 1.92 8.47
C PHE A 82 -0.89 3.11 8.95
N ILE A 83 0.24 3.32 8.28
CA ILE A 83 1.15 4.45 8.47
C ILE A 83 1.27 5.14 7.12
N VAL A 84 1.09 6.46 7.13
CA VAL A 84 1.32 7.30 5.96
C VAL A 84 2.28 8.41 6.34
N ASN A 85 3.43 8.43 5.66
CA ASN A 85 4.51 9.40 5.86
C ASN A 85 4.94 9.54 7.33
N GLY A 86 5.01 8.41 8.04
CA GLY A 86 5.38 8.34 9.45
C GLY A 86 4.26 8.68 10.43
N VAL A 87 3.06 9.07 9.95
CA VAL A 87 1.88 9.32 10.78
C VAL A 87 1.05 8.05 10.88
N ASP A 88 0.91 7.53 12.10
CA ASP A 88 0.02 6.42 12.41
C ASP A 88 -1.45 6.81 12.19
N GLN A 89 -2.15 6.04 11.38
CA GLN A 89 -3.58 6.21 11.09
C GLN A 89 -4.46 5.40 12.04
N GLY A 90 -3.87 4.65 12.97
CA GLY A 90 -4.56 3.75 13.87
C GLY A 90 -5.08 2.48 13.18
N TYR A 91 -5.83 1.68 13.94
CA TYR A 91 -6.51 0.50 13.42
C TYR A 91 -7.74 0.88 12.61
N GLN A 92 -7.81 0.35 11.39
CA GLN A 92 -8.83 0.71 10.40
C GLN A 92 -9.62 -0.51 9.89
N SER A 93 -9.14 -1.72 10.16
CA SER A 93 -9.81 -2.97 9.81
C SER A 93 -9.50 -4.07 10.82
N THR A 94 -10.26 -5.16 10.76
CA THR A 94 -10.11 -6.34 11.61
C THR A 94 -10.17 -7.58 10.73
N LEU A 95 -9.14 -8.43 10.80
CA LEU A 95 -9.07 -9.70 10.09
C LEU A 95 -10.00 -10.74 10.74
N PRO A 96 -10.52 -11.70 9.95
CA PRO A 96 -11.41 -12.74 10.45
C PRO A 96 -10.68 -13.75 11.36
N ALA A 97 -9.36 -13.86 11.24
CA ALA A 97 -8.49 -14.70 12.05
C ALA A 97 -7.01 -14.30 11.89
N PRO A 98 -6.10 -14.82 12.74
CA PRO A 98 -4.65 -14.62 12.58
C PRO A 98 -4.12 -15.17 11.25
N LEU A 99 -3.09 -14.53 10.72
CA LEU A 99 -2.39 -14.96 9.50
C LEU A 99 -1.39 -16.07 9.79
N GLU A 100 -1.35 -17.10 8.95
CA GLU A 100 -0.35 -18.18 9.00
C GLU A 100 0.80 -17.94 8.02
N ASN A 101 0.53 -17.27 6.92
CA ASN A 101 1.53 -16.95 5.91
C ASN A 101 1.35 -15.53 5.38
N ILE A 102 2.48 -14.97 4.95
CA ILE A 102 2.57 -13.61 4.45
C ILE A 102 3.51 -13.61 3.26
N SER A 103 3.10 -12.89 2.23
CA SER A 103 3.93 -12.49 1.10
C SER A 103 3.72 -11.00 0.85
N PHE A 104 4.75 -10.34 0.35
CA PHE A 104 4.65 -8.96 -0.08
C PHE A 104 5.30 -8.81 -1.46
N SER A 105 4.80 -7.84 -2.21
CA SER A 105 5.32 -7.50 -3.53
C SER A 105 5.46 -5.99 -3.63
N VAL A 106 6.56 -5.53 -4.19
CA VAL A 106 6.77 -4.12 -4.49
C VAL A 106 6.92 -3.98 -5.99
N SER A 107 6.16 -3.06 -6.57
CA SER A 107 6.20 -2.73 -7.99
C SER A 107 6.27 -1.22 -8.13
N SER A 108 7.08 -0.78 -9.08
CA SER A 108 7.20 0.62 -9.49
C SER A 108 7.12 0.65 -11.00
N ALA A 109 6.42 1.63 -11.55
CA ALA A 109 6.28 1.83 -12.98
C ALA A 109 6.28 3.32 -13.28
N ILE A 110 6.84 3.71 -14.42
CA ILE A 110 6.74 5.07 -14.95
C ILE A 110 6.07 4.95 -16.32
N SER A 111 5.06 5.79 -16.55
CA SER A 111 4.43 5.96 -17.86
C SER A 111 4.77 7.35 -18.36
N ILE A 112 5.20 7.46 -19.61
CA ILE A 112 5.64 8.72 -20.21
C ILE A 112 4.89 8.87 -21.52
N ASP A 113 4.19 9.98 -21.65
CA ASP A 113 3.62 10.41 -22.90
C ASP A 113 4.60 11.41 -23.56
N ALA A 114 5.19 11.03 -24.67
CA ALA A 114 6.19 11.84 -25.37
C ALA A 114 6.20 11.55 -26.87
N GLU A 115 6.16 12.61 -27.69
CA GLU A 115 6.31 12.51 -29.14
C GLU A 115 7.75 12.16 -29.56
N GLN A 116 8.75 12.55 -28.75
CA GLN A 116 10.17 12.26 -28.99
C GLN A 116 10.96 12.15 -27.69
N LEU A 117 11.69 11.03 -27.52
CA LEU A 117 12.53 10.74 -26.34
C LEU A 117 14.04 10.76 -26.63
N PHE A 118 14.47 11.23 -27.80
CA PHE A 118 15.89 11.19 -28.19
C PHE A 118 16.76 11.99 -27.23
N GLY A 119 17.83 11.35 -26.72
CA GLY A 119 18.82 11.97 -25.84
C GLY A 119 18.40 12.09 -24.37
N GLN A 120 17.23 11.57 -23.98
CA GLN A 120 16.80 11.56 -22.57
C GLN A 120 17.13 10.21 -21.90
N GLU A 121 17.64 10.28 -20.68
CA GLU A 121 17.81 9.13 -19.80
C GLU A 121 16.66 9.07 -18.80
N LEU A 122 16.02 7.91 -18.70
CA LEU A 122 14.89 7.66 -17.83
C LEU A 122 15.20 6.43 -16.98
N SER A 123 15.09 6.54 -15.67
CA SER A 123 15.37 5.45 -14.75
C SER A 123 14.26 5.29 -13.71
N ASN A 124 14.02 4.04 -13.34
CA ASN A 124 13.19 3.64 -12.20
C ASN A 124 14.00 2.63 -11.40
N GLU A 125 14.22 2.90 -10.13
CA GLU A 125 15.03 2.06 -9.26
C GLU A 125 14.22 1.60 -8.05
N LEU A 126 14.28 0.29 -7.77
CA LEU A 126 13.80 -0.28 -6.53
C LEU A 126 14.99 -0.57 -5.63
N ILE A 127 15.16 0.27 -4.61
CA ILE A 127 16.22 0.10 -3.61
C ILE A 127 15.64 -0.67 -2.41
N THR A 128 16.23 -1.82 -2.08
CA THR A 128 15.89 -2.59 -0.87
C THR A 128 17.08 -2.64 0.08
N ASP A 129 16.93 -2.11 1.29
CA ASP A 129 17.93 -2.22 2.35
C ASP A 129 17.31 -2.86 3.60
N ARG A 130 17.83 -4.03 4.01
CA ARG A 130 17.33 -4.75 5.19
C ARG A 130 17.43 -3.93 6.47
N ASN A 131 18.41 -3.03 6.57
CA ASN A 131 18.63 -2.20 7.75
C ASN A 131 17.61 -1.06 7.81
N ALA A 132 17.12 -0.62 6.65
CA ALA A 132 16.03 0.35 6.52
C ALA A 132 14.63 -0.28 6.69
N LEU A 133 14.53 -1.61 6.72
CA LEU A 133 13.28 -2.36 6.93
C LEU A 133 12.99 -2.68 8.40
N GLN A 134 13.84 -2.28 9.34
CA GLN A 134 13.56 -2.39 10.77
C GLN A 134 12.84 -1.14 11.27
N PHE A 135 11.54 -1.25 11.52
CA PHE A 135 10.76 -0.21 12.17
C PHE A 135 10.38 -0.63 13.59
N ASN A 136 10.44 0.33 14.52
CA ASN A 136 9.85 0.18 15.84
C ASN A 136 8.35 0.45 15.73
N TYR A 137 7.55 -0.59 15.82
CA TYR A 137 6.09 -0.47 15.88
C TYR A 137 5.63 -0.32 17.33
N PRO A 138 4.49 0.33 17.59
CA PRO A 138 3.90 0.38 18.91
C PRO A 138 3.73 -1.05 19.45
N GLN A 139 4.36 -1.34 20.59
CA GLN A 139 4.08 -2.57 21.32
C GLN A 139 2.68 -2.42 21.90
N GLY A 140 1.75 -3.28 21.50
CA GLY A 140 0.42 -3.30 22.11
C GLY A 140 0.55 -3.48 23.62
N THR A 141 -0.13 -2.63 24.39
CA THR A 141 -0.33 -2.79 25.84
C THR A 141 -1.25 -3.95 26.14
#